data_AF-A0A817PHV1-F1
#
_entry.id   AF-A0A817PHV1-F1
#
_cell.length_a   1.000
_cell.length_b   1.000
_cell.length_c   1.000
_cell.angle_alpha   90.00
_cell.angle_beta   90.00
_cell.angle_gamma   90.00
#
_symmetry.space_group_name_H-M   'P 1'
#
loop_
_entity.id
_entity.type
_entity.pdbx_description
1 polymer ?
#
loop_
_entity_poly.entity_id
_entity_poly.type
_entity_poly.pdbx_seq_one_letter_code
_entity_poly.pdbx_strand_id
1 'polypeptide(L)'
;MAPRLENLDQVQHIYIFCGNKANHEQWTKEYKKIKSIHTKIKELCETIKYDINKCDKRLTSISILSQVSMAHLDDSDKKFVYLQMIKSTILEINYDKKVRKEYTDFARQFYLNSDQQLNIIDTFEENYNLHSPIWWYTRKSSIYHMLRKAFYKKDLEIICQLAFFIRDLNRDIKKSHLQTHNHQRSPVTVFRTTAIKTADFEKLERSEGRVLAFDDFLIATLELNVAVKFANTLCNDPDMIAIIFRIDIDPITSTIPYIALNNLSFLSNTEGEVLFSMNTIFRIEKLEKSQDRLYQVNLTALGKKDEEVKNILDYMDEVTLGLSGWYKLSKLLVDVKQYDVAENIYKFCFSQTQEKHREERAFIQHELGHLNELKNNYPSAIEHYRTALDIHLTYLEAVHPTLLPTHVNLGDVLLKNGDFNEAIQQYKSAMKIEKHEKLNVPVQHNNIGKVFLKQRMYSEAQQNFEKAVQILLQEFPTARRELADTYHNIGEVYYLTKDYAKASNYYDKTLELDHKIFSQNDPSLASTYYNLATVNEALKLHKKAIQYVEKAAAIVQAFYGNDHAETKAYVKYLTQLQQTS
;
A
#
# COMPACT_ATOMS: atom_id res chain seq x y z
N MET A 1 -22.64 -42.90 0.18
CA MET A 1 -22.26 -41.82 -0.77
C MET A 1 -21.50 -40.69 -0.07
N ALA A 2 -21.98 -40.21 1.08
CA ALA A 2 -21.30 -39.20 1.91
C ALA A 2 -19.81 -39.49 2.24
N PRO A 3 -19.38 -40.73 2.57
CA PRO A 3 -17.97 -41.02 2.86
C PRO A 3 -17.03 -40.82 1.66
N ARG A 4 -17.55 -40.93 0.42
CA ARG A 4 -16.76 -40.71 -0.81
C ARG A 4 -16.62 -39.21 -1.14
N LEU A 5 -17.56 -38.39 -0.69
CA LEU A 5 -17.57 -36.94 -0.93
C LEU A 5 -16.72 -36.18 0.10
N GLU A 6 -16.53 -36.74 1.30
CA GLU A 6 -15.66 -36.16 2.34
C GLU A 6 -14.21 -36.00 1.87
N ASN A 7 -13.73 -36.91 1.03
CA ASN A 7 -12.33 -36.91 0.56
C ASN A 7 -12.08 -36.02 -0.67
N LEU A 8 -13.10 -35.30 -1.18
CA LEU A 8 -12.93 -34.37 -2.29
C LEU A 8 -12.53 -32.99 -1.76
N ASP A 9 -11.33 -32.52 -2.10
CA ASP A 9 -10.82 -31.21 -1.67
C ASP A 9 -11.68 -30.03 -2.12
N GLN A 10 -12.39 -30.19 -3.24
CA GLN A 10 -13.30 -29.19 -3.81
C GLN A 10 -14.63 -29.08 -3.03
N VAL A 11 -14.94 -30.06 -2.17
CA VAL A 11 -16.16 -30.08 -1.37
C VAL A 11 -15.83 -29.61 0.04
N GLN A 12 -16.30 -28.42 0.41
CA GLN A 12 -16.08 -27.85 1.76
C GLN A 12 -17.24 -28.14 2.73
N HIS A 13 -18.47 -28.17 2.22
CA HIS A 13 -19.69 -28.36 3.01
C HIS A 13 -20.66 -29.31 2.27
N ILE A 14 -21.25 -30.25 3.01
CA ILE A 14 -22.23 -31.24 2.54
C ILE A 14 -23.50 -31.06 3.36
N TYR A 15 -24.63 -30.92 2.67
CA TYR A 15 -25.97 -30.84 3.26
C TYR A 15 -26.79 -32.02 2.77
N ILE A 16 -27.48 -32.68 3.68
CA ILE A 16 -28.24 -33.90 3.35
C ILE A 16 -29.72 -33.60 3.45
N PHE A 17 -30.45 -33.88 2.36
CA PHE A 17 -31.91 -33.89 2.34
C PHE A 17 -32.40 -35.34 2.32
N CYS A 18 -33.19 -35.73 3.32
CA CYS A 18 -33.68 -37.10 3.42
C CYS A 18 -35.09 -37.17 4.03
N GLY A 19 -35.81 -38.28 3.80
CA GLY A 19 -37.14 -38.49 4.40
C GLY A 19 -37.12 -38.77 5.90
N ASN A 20 -36.00 -39.27 6.45
CA ASN A 20 -35.85 -39.56 7.87
C ASN A 20 -34.44 -39.17 8.35
N LYS A 21 -34.37 -38.21 9.27
CA LYS A 21 -33.12 -37.67 9.82
C LYS A 21 -32.32 -38.71 10.63
N ALA A 22 -33.00 -39.61 11.34
CA ALA A 22 -32.38 -40.57 12.24
C ALA A 22 -31.38 -41.50 11.52
N ASN A 23 -31.64 -41.79 10.24
CA ASN A 23 -30.80 -42.67 9.42
C ASN A 23 -29.39 -42.11 9.16
N HIS A 24 -29.21 -40.80 9.33
CA HIS A 24 -27.96 -40.12 8.98
C HIS A 24 -27.42 -39.24 10.10
N GLU A 25 -28.11 -39.14 11.23
CA GLU A 25 -27.79 -38.18 12.30
C GLU A 25 -26.35 -38.33 12.82
N GLN A 26 -25.85 -39.55 12.87
CA GLN A 26 -24.48 -39.88 13.29
C GLN A 26 -23.41 -39.36 12.31
N TRP A 27 -23.75 -39.17 11.04
CA TRP A 27 -22.81 -38.70 10.02
C TRP A 27 -22.32 -37.26 10.25
N THR A 28 -23.12 -36.41 10.91
CA THR A 28 -22.68 -35.05 11.28
C THR A 28 -21.57 -35.06 12.34
N LYS A 29 -21.45 -36.15 13.10
CA LYS A 29 -20.39 -36.34 14.11
C LYS A 29 -19.17 -37.06 13.52
N GLU A 30 -19.38 -37.90 12.51
CA GLU A 30 -18.36 -38.75 11.90
C GLU A 30 -17.60 -38.06 10.75
N TYR A 31 -18.26 -37.19 9.99
CA TYR A 31 -17.71 -36.54 8.79
C TYR A 31 -17.73 -35.02 8.94
N LYS A 32 -16.55 -34.37 8.88
CA LYS A 32 -16.37 -32.95 9.20
C LYS A 32 -16.99 -32.02 8.15
N LYS A 33 -17.11 -32.45 6.89
CA LYS A 33 -17.72 -31.64 5.84
C LYS A 33 -19.25 -31.71 5.85
N ILE A 34 -19.86 -32.69 6.52
CA ILE A 34 -21.33 -32.76 6.66
C ILE A 34 -21.81 -31.76 7.70
N LYS A 35 -22.49 -30.70 7.26
CA LYS A 35 -22.89 -29.57 8.11
C LYS A 35 -24.26 -29.72 8.73
N SER A 36 -25.22 -30.29 8.01
CA SER A 36 -26.57 -30.49 8.54
C SER A 36 -27.39 -31.47 7.70
N ILE A 37 -28.44 -31.99 8.32
CA ILE A 37 -29.38 -32.96 7.74
C ILE A 37 -30.79 -32.43 7.95
N HIS A 38 -31.56 -32.40 6.87
CA HIS A 38 -32.87 -31.76 6.80
C HIS A 38 -33.91 -32.70 6.22
N THR A 39 -35.12 -32.69 6.79
CA THR A 39 -36.28 -33.43 6.28
C THR A 39 -37.28 -32.54 5.56
N LYS A 40 -37.15 -31.22 5.69
CA LYS A 40 -37.94 -30.22 4.95
C LYS A 40 -37.04 -29.40 4.03
N ILE A 41 -37.45 -29.26 2.78
CA ILE A 41 -36.71 -28.48 1.76
C ILE A 41 -36.53 -27.04 2.22
N LYS A 42 -37.54 -26.43 2.86
CA LYS A 42 -37.47 -25.05 3.33
C LYS A 42 -36.33 -24.82 4.35
N GLU A 43 -36.20 -25.72 5.33
CA GLU A 43 -35.16 -25.68 6.37
C GLU A 43 -33.76 -25.91 5.79
N LEU A 44 -33.64 -26.83 4.81
CA LEU A 44 -32.42 -27.04 4.05
C LEU A 44 -32.01 -25.77 3.30
N CYS A 45 -32.94 -25.17 2.55
CA CYS A 45 -32.69 -23.96 1.79
C CYS A 45 -32.28 -22.80 2.71
N GLU A 46 -32.92 -22.65 3.88
CA GLU A 46 -32.55 -21.67 4.89
C GLU A 46 -31.13 -21.91 5.42
N THR A 47 -30.75 -23.16 5.67
CA THR A 47 -29.42 -23.52 6.19
C THR A 47 -28.30 -23.36 5.15
N ILE A 48 -28.56 -23.74 3.89
CA ILE A 48 -27.62 -23.50 2.79
C ILE A 48 -27.45 -22.00 2.55
N LYS A 49 -28.55 -21.23 2.54
CA LYS A 49 -28.49 -19.76 2.46
C LYS A 49 -27.68 -19.20 3.63
N TYR A 50 -27.90 -19.72 4.83
CA TYR A 50 -27.19 -19.32 6.03
C TYR A 50 -25.68 -19.59 5.96
N ASP A 51 -25.23 -20.79 5.56
CA ASP A 51 -23.81 -21.15 5.53
C ASP A 51 -23.06 -20.52 4.36
N ILE A 52 -23.71 -20.34 3.19
CA ILE A 52 -23.16 -19.52 2.10
C ILE A 52 -22.95 -18.08 2.59
N ASN A 53 -23.93 -17.52 3.28
CA ASN A 53 -23.84 -16.18 3.88
C ASN A 53 -22.79 -16.11 5.01
N LYS A 54 -22.50 -17.22 5.72
CA LYS A 54 -21.56 -17.27 6.84
C LYS A 54 -20.10 -17.07 6.41
N CYS A 55 -19.70 -17.63 5.26
CA CYS A 55 -18.37 -17.40 4.69
C CYS A 55 -18.22 -15.97 4.14
N ASP A 56 -19.26 -15.42 3.49
CA ASP A 56 -19.21 -14.10 2.84
C ASP A 56 -19.37 -12.91 3.81
N LYS A 57 -20.02 -13.09 4.97
CA LYS A 57 -20.30 -12.00 5.93
C LYS A 57 -19.29 -11.90 7.09
N ARG A 58 -18.42 -12.90 7.29
CA ARG A 58 -17.27 -12.85 8.21
C ARG A 58 -16.09 -11.99 7.70
N LEU A 59 -16.07 -11.68 6.40
CA LEU A 59 -14.91 -11.08 5.71
C LEU A 59 -14.98 -9.55 5.54
N THR A 60 -15.81 -8.84 6.33
CA THR A 60 -15.88 -7.38 6.22
C THR A 60 -14.68 -6.76 6.91
N SER A 61 -13.66 -6.41 6.11
CA SER A 61 -12.50 -5.67 6.59
C SER A 61 -12.84 -4.19 6.74
N ILE A 62 -12.38 -3.61 7.84
CA ILE A 62 -12.52 -2.19 8.17
C ILE A 62 -11.12 -1.61 8.38
N SER A 63 -10.95 -0.35 8.03
CA SER A 63 -9.75 0.41 8.34
C SER A 63 -10.18 1.67 9.10
N ILE A 64 -9.47 1.99 10.18
CA ILE A 64 -9.72 3.14 11.05
C ILE A 64 -8.51 4.06 10.95
N LEU A 65 -8.76 5.35 10.81
CA LEU A 65 -7.71 6.38 10.94
C LEU A 65 -7.66 6.81 12.41
N SER A 66 -6.56 6.51 13.08
CA SER A 66 -6.45 6.65 14.54
C SER A 66 -6.07 8.09 14.94
N GLN A 67 -5.31 8.79 14.10
CA GLN A 67 -4.80 10.13 14.35
C GLN A 67 -5.54 11.23 13.58
N VAL A 68 -5.51 12.45 14.11
CA VAL A 68 -6.08 13.65 13.45
C VAL A 68 -5.10 14.28 12.45
N SER A 69 -3.79 14.14 12.70
CA SER A 69 -2.77 14.85 11.94
C SER A 69 -2.21 14.01 10.80
N MET A 70 -2.21 14.58 9.59
CA MET A 70 -1.62 13.96 8.40
C MET A 70 -0.09 14.10 8.34
N ALA A 71 0.52 14.92 9.20
CA ALA A 71 1.96 15.20 9.16
C ALA A 71 2.82 14.00 9.64
N HIS A 72 2.27 13.17 10.52
CA HIS A 72 2.99 12.08 11.19
C HIS A 72 2.16 10.79 11.27
N LEU A 73 1.74 10.28 10.12
CA LEU A 73 0.99 9.02 10.05
C LEU A 73 1.86 7.84 10.49
N ASP A 74 1.34 7.02 11.40
CA ASP A 74 1.90 5.71 11.69
C ASP A 74 1.62 4.72 10.53
N ASP A 75 2.16 3.51 10.63
CA ASP A 75 2.02 2.50 9.57
C ASP A 75 0.57 2.02 9.34
N SER A 76 -0.28 2.08 10.37
CA SER A 76 -1.69 1.71 10.24
C SER A 76 -2.46 2.79 9.50
N ASP A 77 -2.23 4.04 9.89
CA ASP A 77 -2.87 5.21 9.29
C ASP A 77 -2.39 5.43 7.85
N LYS A 78 -1.10 5.19 7.56
CA LYS A 78 -0.60 5.13 6.17
C LYS A 78 -1.37 4.10 5.35
N LYS A 79 -1.57 2.87 5.84
CA LYS A 79 -2.32 1.84 5.12
C LYS A 79 -3.76 2.26 4.86
N PHE A 80 -4.41 2.94 5.80
CA PHE A 80 -5.74 3.52 5.58
C PHE A 80 -5.70 4.50 4.39
N VAL A 81 -4.83 5.50 4.45
CA VAL A 81 -4.76 6.58 3.46
C VAL A 81 -4.38 6.05 2.08
N TYR A 82 -3.32 5.24 1.98
CA TYR A 82 -2.89 4.64 0.70
C TYR A 82 -3.98 3.77 0.07
N LEU A 83 -4.73 3.00 0.86
CA LEU A 83 -5.83 2.21 0.33
C LEU A 83 -6.96 3.10 -0.22
N GLN A 84 -7.30 4.21 0.44
CA GLN A 84 -8.27 5.17 -0.09
C GLN A 84 -7.77 5.82 -1.38
N MET A 85 -6.48 6.15 -1.46
CA MET A 85 -5.85 6.71 -2.66
C MET A 85 -5.88 5.75 -3.83
N ILE A 86 -5.50 4.49 -3.62
CA ILE A 86 -5.53 3.45 -4.66
C ILE A 86 -6.95 3.29 -5.18
N LYS A 87 -7.93 3.17 -4.28
CA LYS A 87 -9.34 3.06 -4.68
C LYS A 87 -9.81 4.29 -5.44
N SER A 88 -9.52 5.51 -4.97
CA SER A 88 -9.93 6.75 -5.67
C SER A 88 -9.33 6.79 -7.08
N THR A 89 -8.06 6.44 -7.20
CA THR A 89 -7.34 6.42 -8.48
C THR A 89 -7.94 5.41 -9.45
N ILE A 90 -8.25 4.20 -8.98
CA ILE A 90 -8.95 3.17 -9.78
C ILE A 90 -10.29 3.70 -10.32
N LEU A 91 -11.03 4.48 -9.53
CA LEU A 91 -12.31 5.05 -9.95
C LEU A 91 -12.18 6.16 -11.01
N GLU A 92 -11.01 6.80 -11.11
CA GLU A 92 -10.70 7.88 -12.08
C GLU A 92 -10.20 7.34 -13.42
N ILE A 93 -9.61 6.14 -13.45
CA ILE A 93 -9.00 5.55 -14.66
C ILE A 93 -10.05 5.19 -15.73
N ASN A 94 -9.69 5.45 -16.99
CA ASN A 94 -10.43 4.98 -18.15
C ASN A 94 -9.88 3.63 -18.64
N TYR A 95 -10.60 2.56 -18.29
CA TYR A 95 -10.39 1.21 -18.79
C TYR A 95 -11.08 1.01 -20.14
N ASP A 96 -10.36 0.47 -21.10
CA ASP A 96 -10.86 0.09 -22.42
C ASP A 96 -11.30 -1.40 -22.46
N LYS A 97 -11.64 -1.90 -23.65
CA LYS A 97 -12.02 -3.31 -23.83
C LYS A 97 -10.83 -4.27 -23.65
N LYS A 98 -9.59 -3.82 -23.87
CA LYS A 98 -8.39 -4.65 -23.78
C LYS A 98 -8.13 -5.06 -22.33
N VAL A 99 -8.25 -4.12 -21.40
CA VAL A 99 -8.11 -4.42 -19.95
C VAL A 99 -9.11 -5.48 -19.49
N ARG A 100 -10.35 -5.46 -20.00
CA ARG A 100 -11.35 -6.49 -19.65
C ARG A 100 -10.95 -7.89 -20.12
N LYS A 101 -10.28 -7.98 -21.27
CA LYS A 101 -9.77 -9.25 -21.80
C LYS A 101 -8.57 -9.75 -21.00
N GLU A 102 -7.65 -8.86 -20.64
CA GLU A 102 -6.52 -9.20 -19.77
C GLU A 102 -7.00 -9.76 -18.42
N TYR A 103 -8.09 -9.20 -17.89
CA TYR A 103 -8.76 -9.74 -16.71
C TYR A 103 -9.34 -11.14 -16.93
N THR A 104 -10.05 -11.40 -18.04
CA THR A 104 -10.65 -12.73 -18.25
C THR A 104 -9.58 -13.79 -18.47
N ASP A 105 -8.48 -13.45 -19.13
CA ASP A 105 -7.30 -14.31 -19.26
C ASP A 105 -6.65 -14.60 -17.89
N PHE A 106 -6.47 -13.58 -17.05
CA PHE A 106 -6.01 -13.74 -15.66
C PHE A 106 -6.95 -14.67 -14.86
N ALA A 107 -8.26 -14.43 -14.94
CA ALA A 107 -9.26 -15.21 -14.21
C ALA A 107 -9.27 -16.68 -14.66
N ARG A 108 -9.09 -16.96 -15.97
CA ARG A 108 -8.98 -18.33 -16.49
C ARG A 108 -7.77 -19.06 -15.91
N GLN A 109 -6.62 -18.38 -15.80
CA GLN A 109 -5.43 -18.95 -15.17
C GLN A 109 -5.66 -19.21 -13.68
N PHE A 110 -6.27 -18.26 -12.98
CA PHE A 110 -6.58 -18.39 -11.55
C PHE A 110 -7.51 -19.57 -11.26
N TYR A 111 -8.46 -19.85 -12.17
CA TYR A 111 -9.47 -20.91 -12.03
C TYR A 111 -9.27 -22.10 -12.98
N LEU A 112 -8.04 -22.35 -13.44
CA LEU A 112 -7.71 -23.36 -14.46
C LEU A 112 -8.30 -24.76 -14.16
N ASN A 113 -8.44 -25.10 -12.88
CA ASN A 113 -8.92 -26.40 -12.42
C ASN A 113 -10.43 -26.44 -12.08
N SER A 114 -11.23 -25.47 -12.53
CA SER A 114 -12.66 -25.39 -12.22
C SER A 114 -13.51 -25.05 -13.45
N ASP A 115 -14.02 -26.07 -14.13
CA ASP A 115 -14.90 -25.93 -15.32
C ASP A 115 -16.11 -25.02 -15.06
N GLN A 116 -16.68 -25.09 -13.85
CA GLN A 116 -17.78 -24.23 -13.45
C GLN A 116 -17.38 -22.75 -13.47
N GLN A 117 -16.19 -22.42 -12.96
CA GLN A 117 -15.72 -21.03 -12.92
C GLN A 117 -15.28 -20.55 -14.30
N LEU A 118 -14.68 -21.42 -15.12
CA LEU A 118 -14.35 -21.11 -16.51
C LEU A 118 -15.61 -20.75 -17.31
N ASN A 119 -16.68 -21.53 -17.20
CA ASN A 119 -17.98 -21.21 -17.83
C ASN A 119 -18.57 -19.88 -17.35
N ILE A 120 -18.39 -19.53 -16.07
CA ILE A 120 -18.82 -18.23 -15.53
C ILE A 120 -18.00 -17.09 -16.14
N ILE A 121 -16.68 -17.28 -16.31
CA ILE A 121 -15.78 -16.30 -16.93
C ILE A 121 -16.14 -16.09 -18.41
N ASP A 122 -16.42 -17.17 -19.14
CA ASP A 122 -16.84 -17.09 -20.55
C ASP A 122 -18.18 -16.34 -20.67
N THR A 123 -19.15 -16.69 -19.81
CA THR A 123 -20.44 -15.98 -19.75
C THR A 123 -20.24 -14.50 -19.42
N PHE A 124 -19.31 -14.17 -18.53
CA PHE A 124 -18.98 -12.79 -18.18
C PHE A 124 -18.39 -12.05 -19.37
N GLU A 125 -17.41 -12.63 -20.07
CA GLU A 125 -16.76 -12.00 -21.22
C GLU A 125 -17.76 -11.69 -22.35
N GLU A 126 -18.62 -12.65 -22.68
CA GLU A 126 -19.61 -12.52 -23.76
C GLU A 126 -20.73 -11.53 -23.41
N ASN A 127 -21.25 -11.61 -22.19
CA ASN A 127 -22.49 -10.94 -21.80
C ASN A 127 -22.29 -9.74 -20.88
N TYR A 128 -21.06 -9.30 -20.62
CA TYR A 128 -20.78 -8.23 -19.64
C TYR A 128 -21.65 -6.99 -19.86
N ASN A 129 -21.76 -6.54 -21.11
CA ASN A 129 -22.51 -5.32 -21.45
C ASN A 129 -24.03 -5.51 -21.55
N LEU A 130 -24.54 -6.75 -21.44
CA LEU A 130 -25.98 -7.05 -21.46
C LEU A 130 -26.63 -6.87 -20.09
N HIS A 131 -25.83 -6.84 -19.02
CA HIS A 131 -26.29 -6.68 -17.65
C HIS A 131 -25.55 -5.54 -16.95
N SER A 132 -26.15 -5.00 -15.89
CA SER A 132 -25.50 -3.95 -15.11
C SER A 132 -24.37 -4.52 -14.25
N PRO A 133 -23.33 -3.74 -13.92
CA PRO A 133 -22.32 -4.12 -12.94
C PRO A 133 -22.91 -4.57 -11.59
N ILE A 134 -24.00 -3.94 -11.10
CA ILE A 134 -24.70 -4.37 -9.88
C ILE A 134 -25.23 -5.80 -10.02
N TRP A 135 -25.80 -6.14 -11.18
CA TRP A 135 -26.30 -7.49 -11.45
C TRP A 135 -25.15 -8.51 -11.41
N TRP A 136 -24.00 -8.18 -12.02
CA TRP A 136 -22.81 -9.04 -11.98
C TRP A 136 -22.24 -9.23 -10.58
N TYR A 137 -22.20 -8.15 -9.79
CA TYR A 137 -21.69 -8.17 -8.41
C TYR A 137 -22.58 -9.00 -7.48
N THR A 138 -23.89 -9.03 -7.73
CA THR A 138 -24.86 -9.77 -6.91
C THR A 138 -25.15 -11.18 -7.42
N ARG A 139 -24.64 -11.53 -8.61
CA ARG A 139 -24.65 -12.90 -9.13
C ARG A 139 -23.65 -13.75 -8.36
N LYS A 140 -24.03 -14.99 -8.04
CA LYS A 140 -23.09 -16.03 -7.59
C LYS A 140 -22.07 -16.29 -8.71
N SER A 141 -20.99 -15.54 -8.71
CA SER A 141 -19.93 -15.53 -9.72
C SER A 141 -18.56 -15.47 -9.04
N SER A 142 -17.50 -15.81 -9.77
CA SER A 142 -16.10 -15.65 -9.33
C SER A 142 -15.79 -14.21 -8.91
N ILE A 143 -16.38 -13.21 -9.56
CA ILE A 143 -16.06 -11.79 -9.37
C ILE A 143 -16.35 -11.34 -7.94
N TYR A 144 -17.54 -11.62 -7.42
CA TYR A 144 -17.91 -11.23 -6.07
C TYR A 144 -16.96 -11.84 -5.03
N HIS A 145 -16.72 -13.15 -5.11
CA HIS A 145 -15.86 -13.86 -4.17
C HIS A 145 -14.40 -13.44 -4.28
N MET A 146 -13.90 -13.22 -5.50
CA MET A 146 -12.54 -12.79 -5.75
C MET A 146 -12.31 -11.37 -5.24
N LEU A 147 -13.23 -10.45 -5.50
CA LEU A 147 -13.15 -9.07 -5.03
C LEU A 147 -13.20 -8.98 -3.49
N ARG A 148 -14.16 -9.68 -2.87
CA ARG A 148 -14.28 -9.80 -1.40
C ARG A 148 -13.00 -10.31 -0.77
N LYS A 149 -12.48 -11.43 -1.30
CA LYS A 149 -11.25 -12.06 -0.80
C LYS A 149 -10.05 -11.12 -0.98
N ALA A 150 -9.98 -10.41 -2.10
CA ALA A 150 -8.90 -9.49 -2.40
C ALA A 150 -8.88 -8.31 -1.41
N PHE A 151 -10.02 -7.66 -1.14
CA PHE A 151 -10.07 -6.59 -0.15
C PHE A 151 -9.81 -7.09 1.27
N TYR A 152 -10.35 -8.25 1.66
CA TYR A 152 -10.09 -8.84 2.96
C TYR A 152 -8.59 -9.16 3.18
N LYS A 153 -7.92 -9.69 2.15
CA LYS A 153 -6.49 -9.99 2.20
C LYS A 153 -5.58 -8.81 1.86
N LYS A 154 -6.16 -7.68 1.43
CA LYS A 154 -5.44 -6.53 0.85
C LYS A 154 -4.55 -6.95 -0.32
N ASP A 155 -5.05 -7.86 -1.15
CA ASP A 155 -4.41 -8.38 -2.35
C ASP A 155 -4.53 -7.36 -3.49
N LEU A 156 -3.54 -6.46 -3.57
CA LEU A 156 -3.55 -5.33 -4.49
C LEU A 156 -3.42 -5.76 -5.96
N GLU A 157 -2.81 -6.91 -6.25
CA GLU A 157 -2.75 -7.45 -7.60
C GLU A 157 -4.17 -7.74 -8.11
N ILE A 158 -4.95 -8.52 -7.37
CA ILE A 158 -6.33 -8.86 -7.75
C ILE A 158 -7.22 -7.60 -7.80
N ILE A 159 -7.04 -6.66 -6.85
CA ILE A 159 -7.77 -5.38 -6.86
C ILE A 159 -7.48 -4.60 -8.15
N CYS A 160 -6.22 -4.52 -8.58
CA CYS A 160 -5.83 -3.86 -9.82
C CYS A 160 -6.36 -4.59 -11.08
N GLN A 161 -6.38 -5.92 -11.08
CA GLN A 161 -6.99 -6.70 -12.18
C GLN A 161 -8.50 -6.47 -12.30
N LEU A 162 -9.20 -6.30 -11.17
CA LEU A 162 -10.64 -6.02 -11.10
C LEU A 162 -10.98 -4.53 -11.15
N ALA A 163 -10.00 -3.65 -11.36
CA ALA A 163 -10.16 -2.21 -11.24
C ALA A 163 -11.22 -1.63 -12.20
N PHE A 164 -11.32 -2.17 -13.42
CA PHE A 164 -12.38 -1.78 -14.36
C PHE A 164 -13.78 -2.10 -13.82
N PHE A 165 -13.94 -3.27 -13.19
CA PHE A 165 -15.22 -3.71 -12.65
C PHE A 165 -15.58 -2.90 -11.41
N ILE A 166 -14.61 -2.63 -10.53
CA ILE A 166 -14.78 -1.75 -9.36
C ILE A 166 -15.28 -0.37 -9.81
N ARG A 167 -14.65 0.22 -10.84
CA ARG A 167 -15.06 1.50 -11.40
C ARG A 167 -16.48 1.45 -11.98
N ASP A 168 -16.77 0.45 -12.80
CA ASP A 168 -18.07 0.31 -13.45
C ASP A 168 -19.19 0.11 -12.44
N LEU A 169 -18.97 -0.74 -11.41
CA LEU A 169 -19.88 -0.94 -10.30
C LEU A 169 -20.13 0.36 -9.53
N ASN A 170 -19.08 1.11 -9.22
CA ASN A 170 -19.23 2.38 -8.52
C ASN A 170 -19.97 3.45 -9.36
N ARG A 171 -19.74 3.49 -10.68
CA ARG A 171 -20.47 4.37 -11.60
C ARG A 171 -21.95 3.98 -11.70
N ASP A 172 -22.23 2.68 -11.75
CA ASP A 172 -23.59 2.15 -11.80
C ASP A 172 -24.37 2.52 -10.52
N ILE A 173 -23.77 2.30 -9.34
CA ILE A 173 -24.36 2.72 -8.05
C ILE A 173 -24.65 4.22 -8.04
N LYS A 174 -23.69 5.07 -8.45
CA LYS A 174 -23.86 6.53 -8.51
C LYS A 174 -25.00 6.93 -9.46
N LYS A 175 -25.05 6.33 -10.64
CA LYS A 175 -26.09 6.59 -11.64
C LYS A 175 -27.47 6.16 -11.13
N SER A 176 -27.59 4.96 -10.59
CA SER A 176 -28.85 4.44 -10.05
C SER A 176 -29.32 5.23 -8.83
N HIS A 177 -28.39 5.67 -7.97
CA HIS A 177 -28.70 6.54 -6.84
C HIS A 177 -29.36 7.84 -7.31
N LEU A 178 -28.76 8.55 -8.27
CA LEU A 178 -29.32 9.79 -8.83
C LEU A 178 -30.70 9.59 -9.47
N GLN A 179 -30.95 8.43 -10.08
CA GLN A 179 -32.23 8.12 -10.70
C GLN A 179 -33.35 7.83 -9.68
N THR A 180 -33.00 7.27 -8.53
CA THR A 180 -33.97 6.81 -7.51
C THR A 180 -34.20 7.82 -6.39
N HIS A 181 -33.17 8.57 -5.99
CA HIS A 181 -33.20 9.40 -4.78
C HIS A 181 -33.60 10.86 -5.01
N ASN A 182 -33.86 11.30 -6.25
CA ASN A 182 -34.39 12.64 -6.53
C ASN A 182 -35.73 12.94 -5.81
N HIS A 183 -36.43 11.91 -5.31
CA HIS A 183 -37.72 12.04 -4.62
C HIS A 183 -37.72 11.58 -3.15
N GLN A 184 -36.61 11.02 -2.64
CA GLN A 184 -36.56 10.41 -1.31
C GLN A 184 -35.88 11.36 -0.32
N ARG A 185 -36.66 11.97 0.58
CA ARG A 185 -36.19 13.00 1.54
C ARG A 185 -36.10 12.54 2.99
N SER A 186 -36.54 11.32 3.29
CA SER A 186 -36.56 10.80 4.67
C SER A 186 -35.26 10.10 5.02
N PRO A 187 -34.71 10.30 6.22
CA PRO A 187 -33.57 9.54 6.72
C PRO A 187 -33.81 8.03 6.67
N VAL A 188 -32.76 7.28 6.39
CA VAL A 188 -32.76 5.82 6.29
C VAL A 188 -31.70 5.26 7.23
N THR A 189 -32.08 4.31 8.08
CA THR A 189 -31.14 3.54 8.90
C THR A 189 -30.92 2.17 8.27
N VAL A 190 -29.66 1.78 8.12
CA VAL A 190 -29.28 0.44 7.68
C VAL A 190 -28.29 -0.20 8.66
N PHE A 191 -28.20 -1.51 8.60
CA PHE A 191 -27.41 -2.31 9.52
C PHE A 191 -26.43 -3.21 8.75
N ARG A 192 -25.16 -3.19 9.15
CA ARG A 192 -24.15 -4.15 8.71
C ARG A 192 -23.62 -4.92 9.90
N THR A 193 -23.76 -6.24 9.85
CA THR A 193 -23.22 -7.11 10.89
C THR A 193 -21.94 -7.79 10.41
N THR A 194 -20.93 -7.84 11.27
CA THR A 194 -19.69 -8.58 11.02
C THR A 194 -19.07 -9.11 12.31
N ALA A 195 -17.99 -9.87 12.17
CA ALA A 195 -17.18 -10.36 13.28
C ALA A 195 -15.74 -9.87 13.09
N ILE A 196 -15.17 -9.25 14.12
CA ILE A 196 -13.77 -8.78 14.12
C ILE A 196 -12.98 -9.47 15.22
N LYS A 197 -11.65 -9.55 15.07
CA LYS A 197 -10.79 -10.12 16.12
C LYS A 197 -10.75 -9.19 17.34
N THR A 198 -10.48 -9.76 18.51
CA THR A 198 -10.33 -8.97 19.76
C THR A 198 -9.35 -7.80 19.62
N ALA A 199 -8.20 -8.01 18.96
CA ALA A 199 -7.22 -6.94 18.75
C ALA A 199 -7.74 -5.79 17.87
N ASP A 200 -8.58 -6.09 16.87
CA ASP A 200 -9.20 -5.07 16.02
C ASP A 200 -10.35 -4.36 16.75
N PHE A 201 -11.04 -5.09 17.64
CA PHE A 201 -12.07 -4.51 18.51
C PHE A 201 -11.49 -3.53 19.53
N GLU A 202 -10.36 -3.84 20.17
CA GLU A 202 -9.70 -2.90 21.11
C GLU A 202 -9.33 -1.57 20.43
N LYS A 203 -8.98 -1.61 19.14
CA LYS A 203 -8.76 -0.39 18.35
C LYS A 203 -10.07 0.35 18.13
N LEU A 204 -11.11 -0.36 17.68
CA LEU A 204 -12.44 0.21 17.44
C LEU A 204 -13.01 0.87 18.70
N GLU A 205 -12.85 0.24 19.86
CA GLU A 205 -13.30 0.74 21.17
C GLU A 205 -12.64 2.07 21.56
N ARG A 206 -11.38 2.28 21.16
CA ARG A 206 -10.64 3.53 21.43
C ARG A 206 -10.79 4.60 20.35
N SER A 207 -11.64 4.35 19.35
CA SER A 207 -11.74 5.18 18.15
C SER A 207 -13.05 5.97 18.06
N GLU A 208 -13.74 6.20 19.16
CA GLU A 208 -14.89 7.11 19.20
C GLU A 208 -14.49 8.51 18.72
N GLY A 209 -15.31 9.10 17.84
CA GLY A 209 -15.05 10.37 17.16
C GLY A 209 -14.11 10.29 15.96
N ARG A 210 -13.47 9.13 15.70
CA ARG A 210 -12.55 8.91 14.56
C ARG A 210 -13.28 8.48 13.29
N VAL A 211 -12.55 8.49 12.18
CA VAL A 211 -13.05 8.03 10.89
C VAL A 211 -12.73 6.57 10.59
N LEU A 212 -13.71 5.88 10.03
CA LEU A 212 -13.67 4.48 9.61
C LEU A 212 -14.08 4.38 8.14
N ALA A 213 -13.43 3.49 7.40
CA ALA A 213 -13.85 3.11 6.07
C ALA A 213 -14.00 1.58 5.98
N PHE A 214 -14.99 1.13 5.22
CA PHE A 214 -15.06 -0.27 4.82
C PHE A 214 -14.09 -0.52 3.67
N ASP A 215 -13.34 -1.62 3.75
CA ASP A 215 -12.30 -1.90 2.77
C ASP A 215 -12.87 -2.37 1.42
N ASP A 216 -14.08 -2.92 1.42
CA ASP A 216 -14.82 -3.46 0.26
C ASP A 216 -16.13 -2.67 0.04
N PHE A 217 -16.88 -3.00 -1.01
CA PHE A 217 -18.26 -2.55 -1.18
C PHE A 217 -19.13 -2.99 0.00
N LEU A 218 -19.85 -2.03 0.57
CA LEU A 218 -20.70 -2.23 1.73
C LEU A 218 -22.12 -2.62 1.29
N ILE A 219 -22.56 -3.81 1.69
CA ILE A 219 -23.97 -4.24 1.61
C ILE A 219 -24.55 -4.25 3.01
N ALA A 220 -25.59 -3.47 3.26
CA ALA A 220 -26.28 -3.38 4.54
C ALA A 220 -27.76 -3.76 4.39
N THR A 221 -28.40 -4.19 5.48
CA THR A 221 -29.83 -4.52 5.51
C THR A 221 -30.63 -3.39 6.17
N LEU A 222 -31.84 -3.14 5.69
CA LEU A 222 -32.83 -2.25 6.30
C LEU A 222 -33.48 -2.90 7.54
N GLU A 223 -33.29 -4.21 7.76
CA GLU A 223 -33.97 -4.96 8.81
C GLU A 223 -33.05 -5.26 9.99
N LEU A 224 -33.26 -4.57 11.12
CA LEU A 224 -32.54 -4.82 12.37
C LEU A 224 -32.63 -6.29 12.82
N ASN A 225 -33.79 -6.92 12.66
CA ASN A 225 -34.00 -8.32 13.06
C ASN A 225 -33.09 -9.28 12.29
N VAL A 226 -32.80 -9.00 11.01
CA VAL A 226 -31.88 -9.81 10.19
C VAL A 226 -30.45 -9.62 10.69
N ALA A 227 -30.06 -8.38 10.99
CA ALA A 227 -28.74 -8.05 11.54
C ALA A 227 -28.51 -8.73 12.90
N VAL A 228 -29.46 -8.63 13.83
CA VAL A 228 -29.36 -9.24 15.18
C VAL A 228 -29.31 -10.76 15.11
N LYS A 229 -30.18 -11.39 14.30
CA LYS A 229 -30.14 -12.85 14.11
C LYS A 229 -28.77 -13.32 13.63
N PHE A 230 -28.17 -12.59 12.69
CA PHE A 230 -26.85 -12.94 12.18
C PHE A 230 -25.75 -12.66 13.22
N ALA A 231 -25.84 -11.57 13.98
CA ALA A 231 -24.85 -11.24 15.00
C ALA A 231 -24.79 -12.30 16.11
N ASN A 232 -25.95 -12.81 16.53
CA ASN A 232 -26.04 -13.89 17.52
C ASN A 232 -25.31 -15.17 17.06
N THR A 233 -25.23 -15.44 15.77
CA THR A 233 -24.51 -16.64 15.30
C THR A 233 -22.99 -16.47 15.26
N LEU A 234 -22.52 -15.22 15.25
CA LEU A 234 -21.10 -14.88 15.31
C LEU A 234 -20.56 -14.87 16.74
N CYS A 235 -21.42 -14.64 17.74
CA CYS A 235 -21.05 -14.61 19.16
C CYS A 235 -20.51 -15.95 19.69
N ASN A 236 -20.78 -17.06 19.00
CA ASN A 236 -20.34 -18.39 19.39
C ASN A 236 -18.83 -18.65 19.15
N ASP A 237 -18.15 -17.76 18.43
CA ASP A 237 -16.73 -17.90 18.11
C ASP A 237 -15.89 -17.21 19.19
N PRO A 238 -15.08 -17.95 19.99
CA PRO A 238 -14.40 -17.41 21.16
C PRO A 238 -13.27 -16.42 20.83
N ASP A 239 -12.86 -16.33 19.57
CA ASP A 239 -11.79 -15.42 19.13
C ASP A 239 -12.32 -14.16 18.41
N MET A 240 -13.64 -14.07 18.23
CA MET A 240 -14.28 -13.02 17.43
C MET A 240 -15.37 -12.26 18.20
N ILE A 241 -15.40 -10.95 18.03
CA ILE A 241 -16.43 -10.06 18.61
C ILE A 241 -17.40 -9.69 17.50
N ALA A 242 -18.69 -9.93 17.73
CA ALA A 242 -19.75 -9.59 16.81
C ALA A 242 -20.06 -8.08 16.92
N ILE A 243 -20.12 -7.41 15.77
CA ILE A 243 -20.43 -5.99 15.67
C ILE A 243 -21.64 -5.80 14.77
N ILE A 244 -22.60 -4.98 15.22
CA ILE A 244 -23.67 -4.44 14.39
C ILE A 244 -23.36 -2.96 14.16
N PHE A 245 -22.91 -2.63 12.97
CA PHE A 245 -22.82 -1.24 12.52
C PHE A 245 -24.21 -0.74 12.18
N ARG A 246 -24.72 0.21 12.95
CA ARG A 246 -25.90 0.99 12.64
C ARG A 246 -25.48 2.24 11.89
N ILE A 247 -25.94 2.40 10.66
CA ILE A 247 -25.57 3.49 9.78
C ILE A 247 -26.81 4.32 9.53
N ASP A 248 -26.80 5.55 10.03
CA ASP A 248 -27.87 6.52 9.81
C ASP A 248 -27.49 7.38 8.59
N ILE A 249 -28.34 7.36 7.55
CA ILE A 249 -28.16 8.11 6.31
C ILE A 249 -29.24 9.18 6.25
N ASP A 250 -28.83 10.44 6.27
CA ASP A 250 -29.71 11.57 6.00
C ASP A 250 -29.50 12.05 4.56
N PRO A 251 -30.47 11.86 3.64
CA PRO A 251 -30.36 12.28 2.24
C PRO A 251 -30.15 13.80 2.05
N ILE A 252 -30.45 14.63 3.05
CA ILE A 252 -30.30 16.09 2.97
C ILE A 252 -28.83 16.49 3.17
N THR A 253 -28.14 15.83 4.09
CA THR A 253 -26.77 16.18 4.52
C THR A 253 -25.71 15.24 3.95
N SER A 254 -26.07 13.99 3.66
CA SER A 254 -25.18 12.98 3.09
C SER A 254 -25.14 13.05 1.57
N THR A 255 -23.94 13.16 1.01
CA THR A 255 -23.70 13.07 -0.44
C THR A 255 -23.37 11.65 -0.89
N ILE A 256 -23.57 10.65 -0.03
CA ILE A 256 -23.07 9.30 -0.26
C ILE A 256 -24.02 8.53 -1.18
N PRO A 257 -23.55 8.09 -2.36
CA PRO A 257 -24.37 7.29 -3.24
C PRO A 257 -24.59 5.88 -2.67
N TYR A 258 -25.85 5.47 -2.62
CA TYR A 258 -26.28 4.11 -2.30
C TYR A 258 -27.52 3.73 -3.12
N ILE A 259 -27.79 2.43 -3.24
CA ILE A 259 -28.94 1.91 -3.98
C ILE A 259 -29.57 0.72 -3.26
N ALA A 260 -30.90 0.66 -3.24
CA ALA A 260 -31.62 -0.54 -2.82
C ALA A 260 -31.51 -1.62 -3.91
N LEU A 261 -31.19 -2.86 -3.53
CA LEU A 261 -30.93 -3.96 -4.47
C LEU A 261 -32.21 -4.60 -5.05
N ASN A 262 -33.39 -4.19 -4.57
CA ASN A 262 -34.69 -4.63 -5.03
C ASN A 262 -34.78 -4.54 -6.57
N ASN A 263 -35.05 -5.67 -7.24
CA ASN A 263 -35.18 -5.78 -8.70
C ASN A 263 -33.92 -5.45 -9.53
N LEU A 264 -32.80 -5.06 -8.92
CA LEU A 264 -31.52 -4.80 -9.60
C LEU A 264 -30.54 -5.96 -9.44
N SER A 265 -30.65 -6.70 -8.35
CA SER A 265 -29.77 -7.83 -8.10
C SER A 265 -30.14 -9.08 -8.90
N PHE A 266 -29.15 -9.95 -9.15
CA PHE A 266 -29.40 -11.28 -9.70
C PHE A 266 -30.29 -12.14 -8.80
N LEU A 267 -30.17 -11.99 -7.48
CA LEU A 267 -30.96 -12.71 -6.50
C LEU A 267 -32.27 -11.95 -6.25
N SER A 268 -33.36 -12.38 -6.86
CA SER A 268 -34.71 -11.78 -6.71
C SER A 268 -35.20 -11.58 -5.27
N ASN A 269 -34.51 -12.11 -4.26
CA ASN A 269 -34.90 -12.12 -2.85
C ASN A 269 -33.99 -11.24 -1.96
N THR A 270 -33.32 -10.23 -2.51
CA THR A 270 -32.52 -9.23 -1.75
C THR A 270 -33.37 -8.07 -1.24
N GLU A 271 -34.67 -8.30 -1.04
CA GLU A 271 -35.57 -7.31 -0.47
C GLU A 271 -34.99 -6.78 0.85
N GLY A 272 -34.84 -5.46 0.91
CA GLY A 272 -34.32 -4.80 2.10
C GLY A 272 -32.79 -4.69 2.17
N GLU A 273 -32.03 -5.07 1.13
CA GLU A 273 -30.58 -4.83 1.08
C GLU A 273 -30.22 -3.54 0.31
N VAL A 274 -29.22 -2.83 0.82
CA VAL A 274 -28.68 -1.58 0.27
C VAL A 274 -27.20 -1.77 -0.03
N LEU A 275 -26.77 -1.35 -1.22
CA LEU A 275 -25.38 -1.33 -1.66
C LEU A 275 -24.87 0.10 -1.72
N PHE A 276 -23.75 0.36 -1.04
CA PHE A 276 -23.09 1.67 -1.03
C PHE A 276 -22.00 1.77 -2.08
N SER A 277 -21.77 3.00 -2.55
CA SER A 277 -20.60 3.32 -3.35
C SER A 277 -19.30 3.13 -2.56
N MET A 278 -18.22 2.85 -3.30
CA MET A 278 -16.89 2.67 -2.72
C MET A 278 -16.31 4.01 -2.22
N ASN A 279 -15.36 3.94 -1.28
CA ASN A 279 -14.72 5.08 -0.61
C ASN A 279 -15.66 5.91 0.27
N THR A 280 -16.70 5.27 0.80
CA THR A 280 -17.52 5.89 1.83
C THR A 280 -16.77 5.90 3.15
N ILE A 281 -16.59 7.09 3.74
CA ILE A 281 -15.97 7.31 5.05
C ILE A 281 -17.08 7.59 6.06
N PHE A 282 -16.93 7.04 7.26
CA PHE A 282 -17.89 7.15 8.36
C PHE A 282 -17.21 7.69 9.60
N ARG A 283 -17.91 8.49 10.41
CA ARG A 283 -17.52 8.83 11.77
C ARG A 283 -18.05 7.78 12.74
N ILE A 284 -17.21 7.35 13.67
CA ILE A 284 -17.59 6.43 14.74
C ILE A 284 -18.22 7.26 15.86
N GLU A 285 -19.54 7.26 15.96
CA GLU A 285 -20.27 8.12 16.90
C GLU A 285 -20.28 7.54 18.31
N LYS A 286 -20.66 6.27 18.43
CA LYS A 286 -20.80 5.61 19.73
C LYS A 286 -20.70 4.11 19.59
N LEU A 287 -20.03 3.48 20.55
CA LEU A 287 -19.99 2.03 20.71
C LEU A 287 -20.76 1.62 21.96
N GLU A 288 -21.70 0.69 21.81
CA GLU A 288 -22.60 0.23 22.88
C GLU A 288 -22.56 -1.29 23.01
N LYS A 289 -22.33 -1.80 24.22
CA LYS A 289 -22.42 -3.23 24.49
C LYS A 289 -23.89 -3.65 24.50
N SER A 290 -24.27 -4.54 23.60
CA SER A 290 -25.62 -5.11 23.57
C SER A 290 -25.73 -6.34 24.48
N GLN A 291 -24.76 -7.25 24.39
CA GLN A 291 -24.63 -8.42 25.26
C GLN A 291 -23.17 -8.91 25.26
N ASP A 292 -22.88 -10.06 25.86
CA ASP A 292 -21.53 -10.60 25.81
C ASP A 292 -21.09 -10.87 24.37
N ARG A 293 -19.90 -10.36 24.01
CA ARG A 293 -19.31 -10.44 22.66
C ARG A 293 -20.15 -9.86 21.52
N LEU A 294 -21.14 -9.03 21.82
CA LEU A 294 -21.95 -8.31 20.83
C LEU A 294 -22.03 -6.83 21.15
N TYR A 295 -21.58 -6.01 20.21
CA TYR A 295 -21.63 -4.55 20.31
C TYR A 295 -22.35 -3.95 19.12
N GLN A 296 -23.04 -2.84 19.36
CA GLN A 296 -23.55 -1.96 18.32
C GLN A 296 -22.60 -0.76 18.18
N VAL A 297 -22.31 -0.39 16.95
CA VAL A 297 -21.50 0.80 16.64
C VAL A 297 -22.33 1.71 15.75
N ASN A 298 -22.60 2.91 16.22
CA ASN A 298 -23.31 3.93 15.47
C ASN A 298 -22.32 4.66 14.56
N LEU A 299 -22.65 4.73 13.29
CA LEU A 299 -21.84 5.36 12.25
C LEU A 299 -22.64 6.46 11.56
N THR A 300 -22.00 7.62 11.38
CA THR A 300 -22.53 8.70 10.56
C THR A 300 -21.69 8.85 9.31
N ALA A 301 -22.37 8.90 8.17
CA ALA A 301 -21.75 8.89 6.87
C ALA A 301 -21.22 10.30 6.53
N LEU A 302 -19.94 10.43 6.17
CA LEU A 302 -19.28 11.73 6.00
C LEU A 302 -19.23 12.18 4.53
N GLY A 303 -19.61 13.43 4.30
CA GLY A 303 -19.50 14.08 2.99
C GLY A 303 -18.17 14.80 2.80
N LYS A 304 -17.90 15.26 1.57
CA LYS A 304 -16.66 16.00 1.22
C LYS A 304 -16.46 17.34 1.96
N LYS A 305 -17.51 17.84 2.63
CA LYS A 305 -17.45 19.10 3.39
C LYS A 305 -16.98 18.91 4.83
N ASP A 306 -16.92 17.67 5.31
CA ASP A 306 -16.36 17.36 6.62
C ASP A 306 -14.86 17.70 6.62
N GLU A 307 -14.38 18.34 7.68
CA GLU A 307 -13.01 18.86 7.77
C GLU A 307 -11.96 17.74 7.75
N GLU A 308 -12.24 16.61 8.39
CA GLU A 308 -11.31 15.48 8.46
C GLU A 308 -11.23 14.77 7.11
N VAL A 309 -12.39 14.58 6.45
CA VAL A 309 -12.42 14.08 5.07
C VAL A 309 -11.69 15.03 4.11
N LYS A 310 -11.87 16.34 4.26
CA LYS A 310 -11.17 17.33 3.45
C LYS A 310 -9.65 17.25 3.65
N ASN A 311 -9.18 17.16 4.89
CA ASN A 311 -7.75 17.01 5.19
C ASN A 311 -7.16 15.73 4.57
N ILE A 312 -7.90 14.63 4.58
CA ILE A 312 -7.49 13.39 3.90
C ILE A 312 -7.38 13.66 2.39
N LEU A 313 -8.40 14.25 1.76
CA LEU A 313 -8.38 14.54 0.32
C LEU A 313 -7.24 15.50 -0.07
N ASP A 314 -7.01 16.55 0.70
CA ASP A 314 -5.94 17.53 0.45
C ASP A 314 -4.56 16.86 0.54
N TYR A 315 -4.33 15.99 1.55
CA TYR A 315 -3.11 15.18 1.63
C TYR A 315 -2.98 14.21 0.44
N MET A 316 -4.08 13.57 0.04
CA MET A 316 -4.07 12.65 -1.09
C MET A 316 -3.67 13.37 -2.40
N ASP A 317 -4.16 14.59 -2.60
CA ASP A 317 -3.84 15.42 -3.75
C ASP A 317 -2.40 15.91 -3.72
N GLU A 318 -1.86 16.25 -2.55
CA GLU A 318 -0.44 16.61 -2.38
C GLU A 318 0.49 15.45 -2.76
N VAL A 319 0.24 14.24 -2.26
CA VAL A 319 1.08 13.06 -2.53
C VAL A 319 1.04 12.66 -4.02
N THR A 320 -0.08 12.93 -4.69
CA THR A 320 -0.33 12.47 -6.08
C THR A 320 -0.34 13.58 -7.12
N LEU A 321 0.10 14.79 -6.73
CA LEU A 321 0.04 15.97 -7.55
C LEU A 321 0.71 15.76 -8.92
N GLY A 322 0.00 16.16 -9.99
CA GLY A 322 0.52 16.14 -11.36
C GLY A 322 0.49 14.78 -12.06
N LEU A 323 0.07 13.70 -11.38
CA LEU A 323 -0.04 12.37 -11.98
C LEU A 323 -1.47 12.04 -12.38
N SER A 324 -1.66 11.42 -13.54
CA SER A 324 -2.98 11.00 -14.02
C SER A 324 -3.11 9.47 -14.05
N GLY A 325 -4.29 8.99 -13.66
CA GLY A 325 -4.74 7.61 -13.84
C GLY A 325 -3.72 6.53 -13.44
N TRP A 326 -3.21 5.81 -14.42
CA TRP A 326 -2.31 4.68 -14.21
C TRP A 326 -0.98 5.05 -13.55
N TYR A 327 -0.43 6.24 -13.82
CA TYR A 327 0.82 6.70 -13.21
C TYR A 327 0.67 6.94 -11.72
N LYS A 328 -0.45 7.57 -11.34
CA LYS A 328 -0.83 7.75 -9.94
C LYS A 328 -0.96 6.39 -9.25
N LEU A 329 -1.59 5.41 -9.90
CA LEU A 329 -1.74 4.06 -9.35
C LEU A 329 -0.38 3.37 -9.18
N SER A 330 0.50 3.40 -10.18
CA SER A 330 1.82 2.80 -10.09
C SER A 330 2.67 3.41 -8.98
N LYS A 331 2.72 4.76 -8.87
CA LYS A 331 3.46 5.43 -7.79
C LYS A 331 2.96 4.99 -6.42
N LEU A 332 1.64 4.94 -6.20
CA LEU A 332 1.06 4.49 -4.93
C LEU A 332 1.44 3.04 -4.63
N LEU A 333 1.48 2.17 -5.63
CA LEU A 333 1.93 0.78 -5.48
C LEU A 333 3.42 0.69 -5.12
N VAL A 334 4.27 1.55 -5.67
CA VAL A 334 5.68 1.66 -5.26
C VAL A 334 5.80 2.08 -3.80
N ASP A 335 5.02 3.06 -3.36
CA ASP A 335 5.03 3.54 -1.96
C ASP A 335 4.62 2.45 -0.96
N VAL A 336 3.66 1.59 -1.33
CA VAL A 336 3.25 0.43 -0.52
C VAL A 336 4.08 -0.84 -0.80
N LYS A 337 5.21 -0.70 -1.51
CA LYS A 337 6.18 -1.76 -1.83
C LYS A 337 5.61 -2.94 -2.63
N GLN A 338 4.57 -2.70 -3.43
CA GLN A 338 4.01 -3.65 -4.39
C GLN A 338 4.71 -3.51 -5.74
N TYR A 339 6.01 -3.80 -5.76
CA TYR A 339 6.85 -3.49 -6.92
C TYR A 339 6.47 -4.28 -8.17
N ASP A 340 6.11 -5.56 -8.04
CA ASP A 340 5.74 -6.39 -9.19
C ASP A 340 4.43 -5.92 -9.84
N VAL A 341 3.44 -5.52 -9.02
CA VAL A 341 2.17 -4.98 -9.53
C VAL A 341 2.40 -3.63 -10.22
N ALA A 342 3.22 -2.76 -9.62
CA ALA A 342 3.59 -1.47 -10.24
C ALA A 342 4.30 -1.68 -11.58
N GLU A 343 5.21 -2.66 -11.67
CA GLU A 343 5.98 -2.97 -12.88
C GLU A 343 5.07 -3.41 -14.02
N ASN A 344 4.12 -4.29 -13.71
CA ASN A 344 3.12 -4.77 -14.68
C ASN A 344 2.28 -3.62 -15.23
N ILE A 345 1.87 -2.67 -14.37
CA ILE A 345 1.10 -1.49 -14.80
C ILE A 345 1.95 -0.56 -15.66
N TYR A 346 3.21 -0.29 -15.29
CA TYR A 346 4.10 0.53 -16.13
C TYR A 346 4.35 -0.12 -17.49
N LYS A 347 4.59 -1.44 -17.55
CA LYS A 347 4.71 -2.19 -18.82
C LYS A 347 3.43 -2.12 -19.65
N PHE A 348 2.27 -2.25 -19.00
CA PHE A 348 0.98 -2.06 -19.66
C PHE A 348 0.88 -0.65 -20.27
N CYS A 349 1.17 0.40 -19.50
CA CYS A 349 1.17 1.78 -19.98
C CYS A 349 2.10 1.95 -21.18
N PHE A 350 3.34 1.45 -21.09
CA PHE A 350 4.31 1.53 -22.18
C PHE A 350 3.81 0.86 -23.47
N SER A 351 3.09 -0.27 -23.34
CA SER A 351 2.50 -0.98 -24.48
C SER A 351 1.32 -0.23 -25.12
N GLN A 352 0.67 0.69 -24.39
CA GLN A 352 -0.43 1.51 -24.88
C GLN A 352 0.05 2.85 -25.45
N THR A 353 1.20 3.35 -25.01
CA THR A 353 1.76 4.63 -25.46
C THR A 353 2.36 4.52 -26.87
N GLN A 354 1.74 5.18 -27.85
CA GLN A 354 2.22 5.24 -29.23
C GLN A 354 3.64 5.84 -29.33
N GLU A 355 4.43 5.41 -30.31
CA GLU A 355 5.83 5.86 -30.48
C GLU A 355 5.99 7.39 -30.57
N LYS A 356 5.00 8.09 -31.13
CA LYS A 356 5.01 9.55 -31.23
C LYS A 356 5.00 10.27 -29.88
N HIS A 357 4.50 9.63 -28.81
CA HIS A 357 4.44 10.19 -27.45
C HIS A 357 5.76 9.92 -26.71
N ARG A 358 6.85 10.48 -27.25
CA ARG A 358 8.22 10.20 -26.81
C ARG A 358 8.49 10.56 -25.35
N GLU A 359 7.96 11.69 -24.89
CA GLU A 359 8.08 12.15 -23.49
C GLU A 359 7.50 11.13 -22.51
N GLU A 360 6.27 10.67 -22.76
CA GLU A 360 5.59 9.70 -21.91
C GLU A 360 6.30 8.34 -21.91
N ARG A 361 6.78 7.88 -23.07
CA ARG A 361 7.54 6.63 -23.19
C ARG A 361 8.83 6.66 -22.39
N ALA A 362 9.57 7.77 -22.47
CA ALA A 362 10.82 7.92 -21.74
C ALA A 362 10.59 8.06 -20.23
N PHE A 363 9.53 8.75 -19.81
CA PHE A 363 9.10 8.79 -18.41
C PHE A 363 8.81 7.38 -17.88
N ILE A 364 8.03 6.57 -18.60
CA ILE A 364 7.73 5.19 -18.18
C ILE A 364 9.01 4.35 -18.03
N GLN A 365 9.95 4.47 -18.98
CA GLN A 365 11.22 3.76 -18.91
C GLN A 365 12.08 4.23 -17.72
N HIS A 366 12.08 5.53 -17.41
CA HIS A 366 12.74 6.04 -16.21
C HIS A 366 12.14 5.42 -14.94
N GLU A 367 10.80 5.40 -14.83
CA GLU A 367 10.10 4.83 -13.68
C GLU A 367 10.33 3.31 -13.53
N LEU A 368 10.34 2.58 -14.65
CA LEU A 368 10.71 1.15 -14.66
C LEU A 368 12.17 0.93 -14.22
N GLY A 369 13.07 1.85 -14.57
CA GLY A 369 14.46 1.85 -14.08
C GLY A 369 14.52 1.98 -12.56
N HIS A 370 13.83 2.99 -12.02
CA HIS A 370 13.76 3.24 -10.58
C HIS A 370 13.13 2.06 -9.82
N LEU A 371 12.07 1.49 -10.38
CA LEU A 371 11.41 0.34 -9.79
C LEU A 371 12.32 -0.90 -9.72
N ASN A 372 13.07 -1.18 -10.78
CA ASN A 372 14.01 -2.29 -10.81
C ASN A 372 15.20 -2.06 -9.86
N GLU A 373 15.62 -0.80 -9.66
CA GLU A 373 16.59 -0.45 -8.64
C GLU A 373 16.08 -0.79 -7.23
N LEU A 374 14.82 -0.42 -6.91
CA LEU A 374 14.19 -0.77 -5.62
C LEU A 374 14.08 -2.29 -5.41
N LYS A 375 13.91 -3.06 -6.49
CA LYS A 375 13.95 -4.52 -6.48
C LYS A 375 15.36 -5.11 -6.40
N ASN A 376 16.40 -4.27 -6.39
CA ASN A 376 17.82 -4.66 -6.52
C ASN A 376 18.14 -5.43 -7.82
N ASN A 377 17.32 -5.28 -8.86
CA ASN A 377 17.57 -5.82 -10.19
C ASN A 377 18.33 -4.79 -11.03
N TYR A 378 19.61 -4.58 -10.70
CA TYR A 378 20.44 -3.57 -11.34
C TYR A 378 20.57 -3.73 -12.87
N PRO A 379 20.71 -4.95 -13.45
CA PRO A 379 20.76 -5.11 -14.89
C PRO A 379 19.52 -4.56 -15.62
N SER A 380 18.31 -4.89 -15.15
CA SER A 380 17.08 -4.36 -15.75
C SER A 380 16.91 -2.85 -15.50
N ALA A 381 17.33 -2.36 -14.34
CA ALA A 381 17.31 -0.92 -14.06
C ALA A 381 18.20 -0.14 -15.04
N ILE A 382 19.41 -0.64 -15.32
CA ILE A 382 20.33 -0.07 -16.30
C ILE A 382 19.71 -0.06 -17.70
N GLU A 383 19.11 -1.17 -18.14
CA GLU A 383 18.45 -1.28 -19.45
C GLU A 383 17.33 -0.24 -19.62
N HIS A 384 16.48 -0.11 -18.61
CA HIS A 384 15.37 0.84 -18.61
C HIS A 384 15.85 2.29 -18.62
N TYR A 385 16.85 2.64 -17.80
CA TYR A 385 17.41 3.98 -17.82
C TYR A 385 18.12 4.33 -19.13
N ARG A 386 18.85 3.37 -19.73
CA ARG A 386 19.44 3.57 -21.07
C ARG A 386 18.36 3.79 -22.12
N THR A 387 17.31 2.98 -22.11
CA THR A 387 16.16 3.15 -23.01
C THR A 387 15.48 4.50 -22.82
N ALA A 388 15.34 4.98 -21.58
CA ALA A 388 14.81 6.31 -21.30
C ALA A 388 15.70 7.43 -21.89
N LEU A 389 17.03 7.34 -21.73
CA LEU A 389 17.98 8.28 -22.33
C LEU A 389 17.93 8.24 -23.85
N ASP A 390 17.91 7.05 -24.45
CA ASP A 390 17.86 6.87 -25.90
C ASP A 390 16.61 7.55 -26.49
N ILE A 391 15.44 7.36 -25.86
CA ILE A 391 14.19 8.02 -26.29
C ILE A 391 14.30 9.54 -26.12
N HIS A 392 14.73 10.03 -24.95
CA HIS A 392 14.89 11.47 -24.70
C HIS A 392 15.82 12.14 -25.73
N LEU A 393 16.96 11.52 -26.03
CA LEU A 393 17.96 12.06 -26.95
C LEU A 393 17.50 12.08 -28.42
N THR A 394 16.37 11.44 -28.75
CA THR A 394 15.76 11.58 -30.10
C THR A 394 15.09 12.94 -30.34
N TYR A 395 14.86 13.73 -29.29
CA TYR A 395 14.17 15.02 -29.40
C TYR A 395 14.65 16.11 -28.44
N LEU A 396 15.48 15.76 -27.45
CA LEU A 396 16.14 16.70 -26.55
C LEU A 396 17.63 16.79 -26.86
N GLU A 397 18.19 17.98 -26.67
CA GLU A 397 19.64 18.16 -26.68
C GLU A 397 20.29 17.45 -25.47
N ALA A 398 21.54 17.02 -25.61
CA ALA A 398 22.25 16.27 -24.58
C ALA A 398 22.47 17.04 -23.25
N VAL A 399 22.26 18.36 -23.25
CA VAL A 399 22.34 19.23 -22.06
C VAL A 399 20.96 19.58 -21.49
N HIS A 400 19.88 18.98 -22.00
CA HIS A 400 18.53 19.32 -21.57
C HIS A 400 18.28 18.92 -20.10
N PRO A 401 17.70 19.80 -19.25
CA PRO A 401 17.51 19.56 -17.82
C PRO A 401 16.75 18.27 -17.45
N THR A 402 15.83 17.81 -18.31
CA THR A 402 15.07 16.56 -18.12
C THR A 402 15.95 15.31 -18.08
N LEU A 403 17.15 15.35 -18.67
CA LEU A 403 18.08 14.21 -18.68
C LEU A 403 18.79 14.01 -17.33
N LEU A 404 18.81 15.04 -16.48
CA LEU A 404 19.60 15.03 -15.24
C LEU A 404 19.22 13.88 -14.30
N PRO A 405 17.93 13.67 -13.93
CA PRO A 405 17.57 12.58 -13.04
C PRO A 405 17.95 11.21 -13.61
N THR A 406 17.79 11.01 -14.93
CA THR A 406 18.12 9.72 -15.57
C THR A 406 19.62 9.45 -15.58
N HIS A 407 20.47 10.45 -15.86
CA HIS A 407 21.92 10.29 -15.78
C HIS A 407 22.39 9.98 -14.34
N VAL A 408 21.86 10.70 -13.35
CA VAL A 408 22.23 10.48 -11.94
C VAL A 408 21.82 9.08 -11.49
N ASN A 409 20.55 8.69 -11.69
CA ASN A 409 20.06 7.39 -11.26
C ASN A 409 20.74 6.24 -12.01
N LEU A 410 21.01 6.37 -13.31
CA LEU A 410 21.81 5.39 -14.04
C LEU A 410 23.22 5.28 -13.47
N GLY A 411 23.85 6.41 -13.13
CA GLY A 411 25.16 6.43 -12.46
C GLY A 411 25.14 5.72 -11.10
N ASP A 412 24.10 5.94 -10.30
CA ASP A 412 23.93 5.30 -8.98
C ASP A 412 23.75 3.79 -9.10
N VAL A 413 22.91 3.34 -10.05
CA VAL A 413 22.73 1.90 -10.31
C VAL A 413 24.00 1.26 -10.86
N LEU A 414 24.70 1.91 -11.80
CA LEU A 414 25.98 1.41 -12.33
C LEU A 414 27.03 1.30 -11.21
N LEU A 415 27.09 2.25 -10.28
CA LEU A 415 27.95 2.18 -9.10
C LEU A 415 27.59 0.98 -8.21
N LYS A 416 26.29 0.73 -7.97
CA LYS A 416 25.83 -0.44 -7.20
C LYS A 416 26.13 -1.76 -7.92
N ASN A 417 26.05 -1.78 -9.25
CA ASN A 417 26.35 -2.94 -10.09
C ASN A 417 27.86 -3.22 -10.25
N GLY A 418 28.71 -2.21 -9.96
CA GLY A 418 30.17 -2.30 -10.09
C GLY A 418 30.75 -1.77 -11.41
N ASP A 419 29.92 -1.18 -12.27
CA ASP A 419 30.31 -0.62 -13.57
C ASP A 419 30.88 0.81 -13.41
N PHE A 420 31.98 0.91 -12.67
CA PHE A 420 32.50 2.19 -12.18
C PHE A 420 32.85 3.21 -13.26
N ASN A 421 33.46 2.76 -14.37
CA ASN A 421 33.84 3.65 -15.47
C ASN A 421 32.61 4.30 -16.11
N GLU A 422 31.56 3.52 -16.34
CA GLU A 422 30.33 4.03 -16.94
C GLU A 422 29.59 4.94 -15.94
N ALA A 423 29.56 4.58 -14.66
CA ALA A 423 29.00 5.45 -13.61
C ALA A 423 29.64 6.85 -13.63
N ILE A 424 30.98 6.92 -13.72
CA ILE A 424 31.71 8.19 -13.85
C ILE A 424 31.30 8.94 -15.13
N GLN A 425 31.10 8.25 -16.26
CA GLN A 425 30.64 8.92 -17.48
C GLN A 425 29.23 9.50 -17.31
N GLN A 426 28.32 8.79 -16.65
CA GLN A 426 26.96 9.30 -16.41
C GLN A 426 26.96 10.51 -15.48
N TYR A 427 27.75 10.50 -14.40
CA TYR A 427 27.91 11.68 -13.54
C TYR A 427 28.56 12.86 -14.27
N LYS A 428 29.52 12.61 -15.17
CA LYS A 428 30.09 13.67 -16.02
C LYS A 428 29.07 14.23 -17.02
N SER A 429 28.21 13.40 -17.58
CA SER A 429 27.10 13.86 -18.44
C SER A 429 26.09 14.69 -17.63
N ALA A 430 25.70 14.22 -16.44
CA ALA A 430 24.88 15.00 -15.51
C ALA A 430 25.51 16.36 -15.17
N MET A 431 26.83 16.41 -14.94
CA MET A 431 27.56 17.64 -14.62
C MET A 431 27.54 18.68 -15.74
N LYS A 432 27.45 18.26 -17.01
CA LYS A 432 27.35 19.16 -18.17
C LYS A 432 25.96 19.79 -18.32
N ILE A 433 24.94 19.23 -17.67
CA ILE A 433 23.59 19.80 -17.65
C ILE A 433 23.64 20.99 -16.69
N GLU A 434 23.95 22.16 -17.25
CA GLU A 434 24.00 23.39 -16.46
C GLU A 434 22.59 23.83 -16.12
N LYS A 435 22.36 24.03 -14.82
CA LYS A 435 21.27 24.87 -14.36
C LYS A 435 21.89 25.94 -13.48
N HIS A 436 22.00 27.15 -14.02
CA HIS A 436 22.23 28.34 -13.22
C HIS A 436 21.25 28.26 -12.03
N GLU A 437 21.77 28.28 -10.79
CA GLU A 437 21.04 28.10 -9.50
C GLU A 437 20.98 26.69 -8.87
N LYS A 438 21.67 25.64 -9.36
CA LYS A 438 21.63 24.30 -8.71
C LYS A 438 22.98 23.70 -8.30
N LEU A 439 22.95 22.98 -7.18
CA LEU A 439 24.01 22.15 -6.58
C LEU A 439 24.50 20.97 -7.43
N ASN A 440 24.23 20.97 -8.74
CA ASN A 440 24.47 19.82 -9.60
C ASN A 440 25.96 19.43 -9.68
N VAL A 441 26.83 20.40 -9.99
CA VAL A 441 28.28 20.16 -10.13
C VAL A 441 28.93 19.59 -8.85
N PRO A 442 28.76 20.20 -7.66
CA PRO A 442 29.36 19.63 -6.45
C PRO A 442 28.78 18.26 -6.09
N VAL A 443 27.48 18.02 -6.31
CA VAL A 443 26.86 16.71 -6.09
C VAL A 443 27.50 15.64 -6.99
N GLN A 444 27.73 15.94 -8.28
CA GLN A 444 28.38 14.97 -9.18
C GLN A 444 29.85 14.73 -8.83
N HIS A 445 30.59 15.73 -8.35
CA HIS A 445 31.92 15.50 -7.80
C HIS A 445 31.88 14.57 -6.59
N ASN A 446 30.95 14.76 -5.67
CA ASN A 446 30.76 13.86 -4.53
C ASN A 446 30.42 12.42 -4.99
N ASN A 447 29.52 12.27 -5.98
CA ASN A 447 29.18 10.96 -6.54
C ASN A 447 30.38 10.26 -7.22
N ILE A 448 31.19 10.99 -8.00
CA ILE A 448 32.44 10.46 -8.58
C ILE A 448 33.43 10.09 -7.48
N GLY A 449 33.52 10.88 -6.40
CA GLY A 449 34.34 10.56 -5.23
C GLY A 449 33.94 9.22 -4.59
N LYS A 450 32.64 8.97 -4.43
CA LYS A 450 32.11 7.68 -3.94
C LYS A 450 32.49 6.51 -4.85
N VAL A 451 32.50 6.70 -6.18
CA VAL A 451 32.96 5.68 -7.13
C VAL A 451 34.42 5.32 -6.91
N PHE A 452 35.30 6.32 -6.76
CA PHE A 452 36.72 6.07 -6.47
C PHE A 452 36.94 5.46 -5.08
N LEU A 453 36.16 5.87 -4.08
CA LEU A 453 36.19 5.31 -2.75
C LEU A 453 35.86 3.81 -2.75
N LYS A 454 34.81 3.39 -3.48
CA LYS A 454 34.47 1.97 -3.67
C LYS A 454 35.57 1.18 -4.35
N GLN A 455 36.31 1.80 -5.28
CA GLN A 455 37.50 1.21 -5.92
C GLN A 455 38.76 1.25 -5.05
N ARG A 456 38.70 1.81 -3.83
CA ARG A 456 39.86 2.06 -2.94
C ARG A 456 40.92 2.99 -3.53
N MET A 457 40.52 3.84 -4.49
CA MET A 457 41.34 4.89 -5.08
C MET A 457 41.20 6.16 -4.23
N TYR A 458 41.82 6.15 -3.04
CA TYR A 458 41.58 7.15 -2.00
C TYR A 458 42.05 8.58 -2.39
N SER A 459 43.11 8.70 -3.18
CA SER A 459 43.63 10.00 -3.62
C SER A 459 42.63 10.69 -4.57
N GLU A 460 42.12 9.95 -5.55
CA GLU A 460 41.14 10.41 -6.52
C GLU A 460 39.79 10.69 -5.87
N ALA A 461 39.39 9.88 -4.88
CA ALA A 461 38.22 10.13 -4.06
C ALA A 461 38.35 11.46 -3.32
N GLN A 462 39.46 11.66 -2.60
CA GLN A 462 39.74 12.88 -1.86
C GLN A 462 39.72 14.12 -2.76
N GLN A 463 40.41 14.07 -3.92
CA GLN A 463 40.42 15.19 -4.87
C GLN A 463 39.02 15.60 -5.34
N ASN A 464 38.12 14.63 -5.56
CA ASN A 464 36.75 14.91 -5.98
C ASN A 464 35.91 15.49 -4.83
N PHE A 465 36.02 14.95 -3.62
CA PHE A 465 35.33 15.50 -2.46
C PHE A 465 35.83 16.91 -2.11
N GLU A 466 37.13 17.19 -2.19
CA GLU A 466 37.69 18.52 -1.96
C GLU A 466 37.21 19.53 -2.99
N LYS A 467 37.10 19.14 -4.28
CA LYS A 467 36.46 19.99 -5.31
C LYS A 467 35.00 20.29 -5.00
N ALA A 468 34.23 19.29 -4.56
CA ALA A 468 32.84 19.50 -4.15
C ALA A 468 32.76 20.48 -2.97
N VAL A 469 33.58 20.31 -1.93
CA VAL A 469 33.66 21.25 -0.78
C VAL A 469 34.00 22.66 -1.24
N GLN A 470 35.01 22.80 -2.12
CA GLN A 470 35.43 24.12 -2.62
C GLN A 470 34.26 24.85 -3.29
N ILE A 471 33.54 24.18 -4.20
CA ILE A 471 32.41 24.77 -4.91
C ILE A 471 31.26 25.09 -3.93
N LEU A 472 30.93 24.17 -3.02
CA LEU A 472 29.87 24.39 -2.03
C LEU A 472 30.15 25.62 -1.16
N LEU A 473 31.39 25.79 -0.69
CA LEU A 473 31.75 26.94 0.14
C LEU A 473 31.81 28.26 -0.64
N GLN A 474 32.20 28.23 -1.92
CA GLN A 474 32.35 29.43 -2.74
C GLN A 474 31.02 29.91 -3.34
N GLU A 475 30.16 28.98 -3.77
CA GLU A 475 28.97 29.29 -4.57
C GLU A 475 27.66 29.01 -3.81
N PHE A 476 27.67 28.13 -2.81
CA PHE A 476 26.46 27.67 -2.12
C PHE A 476 26.59 27.68 -0.58
N PRO A 477 26.80 28.85 0.06
CA PRO A 477 27.08 28.94 1.50
C PRO A 477 25.94 28.43 2.40
N THR A 478 24.74 28.23 1.87
CA THR A 478 23.57 27.69 2.58
C THR A 478 23.35 26.19 2.36
N ALA A 479 24.13 25.53 1.49
CA ALA A 479 24.03 24.10 1.17
C ALA A 479 24.66 23.21 2.23
N ARG A 480 24.11 23.28 3.45
CA ARG A 480 24.65 22.60 4.64
C ARG A 480 24.60 21.09 4.52
N ARG A 481 23.55 20.54 3.89
CA ARG A 481 23.35 19.09 3.74
C ARG A 481 24.42 18.48 2.85
N GLU A 482 24.60 19.03 1.67
CA GLU A 482 25.58 18.57 0.69
C GLU A 482 27.00 18.71 1.23
N LEU A 483 27.27 19.77 2.01
CA LEU A 483 28.56 19.97 2.69
C LEU A 483 28.80 18.94 3.80
N ALA A 484 27.78 18.63 4.61
CA ALA A 484 27.86 17.62 5.67
C ALA A 484 28.15 16.23 5.08
N ASP A 485 27.42 15.84 4.03
CA ASP A 485 27.61 14.58 3.30
C ASP A 485 29.03 14.48 2.71
N THR A 486 29.52 15.57 2.12
CA THR A 486 30.86 15.60 1.52
C THR A 486 31.95 15.52 2.60
N TYR A 487 31.80 16.21 3.73
CA TYR A 487 32.72 16.07 4.87
C TYR A 487 32.70 14.66 5.47
N HIS A 488 31.53 14.03 5.51
CA HIS A 488 31.41 12.65 6.00
C HIS A 488 32.26 11.71 5.13
N ASN A 489 32.15 11.83 3.81
CA ASN A 489 32.89 11.01 2.85
C ASN A 489 34.41 11.27 2.92
N ILE A 490 34.84 12.52 3.17
CA ILE A 490 36.26 12.82 3.42
C ILE A 490 36.73 12.17 4.72
N GLY A 491 35.91 12.21 5.77
CA GLY A 491 36.16 11.50 7.02
C GLY A 491 36.37 10.00 6.80
N GLU A 492 35.54 9.39 5.97
CA GLU A 492 35.66 7.97 5.58
C GLU A 492 36.96 7.67 4.83
N VAL A 493 37.37 8.54 3.89
CA VAL A 493 38.67 8.42 3.20
C VAL A 493 39.81 8.42 4.22
N TYR A 494 39.81 9.35 5.18
CA TYR A 494 40.86 9.42 6.20
C TYR A 494 40.82 8.22 7.17
N TYR A 495 39.63 7.74 7.51
CA TYR A 495 39.47 6.53 8.32
C TYR A 495 40.08 5.30 7.62
N LEU A 496 39.76 5.10 6.33
CA LEU A 496 40.23 3.96 5.54
C LEU A 496 41.75 4.03 5.25
N THR A 497 42.31 5.23 5.19
CA THR A 497 43.76 5.47 5.07
C THR A 497 44.48 5.52 6.43
N LYS A 498 43.74 5.30 7.54
CA LYS A 498 44.23 5.24 8.93
C LYS A 498 44.74 6.58 9.51
N ASP A 499 44.41 7.71 8.91
CA ASP A 499 44.61 9.03 9.51
C ASP A 499 43.40 9.37 10.40
N TYR A 500 43.30 8.66 11.53
CA TYR A 500 42.15 8.75 12.43
C TYR A 500 41.96 10.15 13.03
N ALA A 501 43.04 10.93 13.19
CA ALA A 501 42.94 12.30 13.69
C ALA A 501 42.21 13.22 12.71
N LYS A 502 42.53 13.13 11.41
CA LYS A 502 41.79 13.88 10.38
C LYS A 502 40.38 13.32 10.20
N ALA A 503 40.20 12.01 10.24
CA ALA A 503 38.86 11.40 10.18
C ALA A 503 37.95 11.98 11.28
N SER A 504 38.44 12.06 12.53
CA SER A 504 37.70 12.67 13.65
C SER A 504 37.31 14.11 13.34
N ASN A 505 38.25 14.92 12.84
CA ASN A 505 38.00 16.32 12.52
C ASN A 505 36.88 16.49 11.48
N TYR A 506 36.90 15.69 10.42
CA TYR A 506 35.87 15.76 9.37
C TYR A 506 34.52 15.24 9.85
N TYR A 507 34.48 14.16 10.64
CA TYR A 507 33.23 13.70 11.26
C TYR A 507 32.67 14.70 12.28
N ASP A 508 33.51 15.41 13.04
CA ASP A 508 33.07 16.49 13.94
C ASP A 508 32.45 17.66 13.13
N LYS A 509 33.03 18.01 11.97
CA LYS A 509 32.45 19.02 11.06
C LYS A 509 31.11 18.57 10.47
N THR A 510 30.99 17.30 10.08
CA THR A 510 29.71 16.71 9.66
C THR A 510 28.68 16.83 10.78
N LEU A 511 29.03 16.43 12.01
CA LEU A 511 28.13 16.47 13.15
C LEU A 511 27.66 17.91 13.48
N GLU A 512 28.55 18.91 13.37
CA GLU A 512 28.18 20.31 13.58
C GLU A 512 27.12 20.80 12.57
N LEU A 513 27.23 20.36 11.30
CA LEU A 513 26.26 20.69 10.26
C LEU A 513 24.96 19.90 10.44
N ASP A 514 25.06 18.60 10.74
CA ASP A 514 23.92 17.73 10.98
C ASP A 514 23.06 18.26 12.13
N HIS A 515 23.65 18.77 13.20
CA HIS A 515 22.92 19.43 14.30
C HIS A 515 22.18 20.71 13.91
N LYS A 516 22.53 21.34 12.78
CA LYS A 516 21.82 22.49 12.20
C LYS A 516 20.77 22.06 11.17
N ILE A 517 20.78 20.81 10.73
CA ILE A 517 19.88 20.25 9.70
C ILE A 517 18.77 19.43 10.35
N PHE A 518 19.12 18.61 11.34
CA PHE A 518 18.25 17.60 11.92
C PHE A 518 17.89 17.93 13.38
N SER A 519 16.74 17.38 13.81
CA SER A 519 16.37 17.43 15.23
C SER A 519 17.31 16.55 16.07
N GLN A 520 17.41 16.80 17.38
CA GLN A 520 18.38 16.11 18.26
C GLN A 520 18.27 14.57 18.27
N ASN A 521 17.11 14.01 17.93
CA ASN A 521 16.85 12.57 17.92
C ASN A 521 16.62 11.99 16.52
N ASP A 522 17.02 12.72 15.47
CA ASP A 522 16.89 12.23 14.10
C ASP A 522 17.83 11.03 13.86
N PRO A 523 17.34 9.91 13.29
CA PRO A 523 18.17 8.73 13.00
C PRO A 523 19.37 9.03 12.10
N SER A 524 19.33 10.10 11.30
CA SER A 524 20.44 10.53 10.44
C SER A 524 21.70 10.91 11.22
N LEU A 525 21.57 11.33 12.50
CA LEU A 525 22.70 11.65 13.37
C LEU A 525 23.45 10.41 13.87
N ALA A 526 22.79 9.24 13.88
CA ALA A 526 23.33 8.05 14.53
C ALA A 526 24.56 7.49 13.80
N SER A 527 24.59 7.58 12.46
CA SER A 527 25.73 7.12 11.65
C SER A 527 26.99 7.96 11.90
N THR A 528 26.85 9.29 11.96
CA THR A 528 27.96 10.20 12.27
C THR A 528 28.50 9.95 13.69
N TYR A 529 27.62 9.76 14.68
CA TYR A 529 28.02 9.37 16.03
C TYR A 529 28.74 8.02 16.08
N TYR A 530 28.23 7.02 15.37
CA TYR A 530 28.87 5.72 15.28
C TYR A 530 30.28 5.81 14.67
N ASN A 531 30.45 6.58 13.59
CA ASN A 531 31.75 6.78 12.96
C ASN A 531 32.73 7.55 13.85
N LEU A 532 32.26 8.51 14.64
CA LEU A 532 33.08 9.15 15.67
C LEU A 532 33.49 8.14 16.76
N ALA A 533 32.61 7.22 17.15
CA ALA A 533 32.94 6.18 18.11
C ALA A 533 34.08 5.27 17.60
N THR A 534 33.97 4.77 16.36
CA THR A 534 34.98 3.89 15.75
C THR A 534 36.33 4.58 15.57
N VAL A 535 36.33 5.86 15.16
CA VAL A 535 37.55 6.67 15.09
C VAL A 535 38.19 6.86 16.47
N ASN A 536 37.39 7.15 17.50
CA ASN A 536 37.91 7.37 18.85
C ASN A 536 38.43 6.07 19.48
N GLU A 537 37.84 4.91 19.17
CA GLU A 537 38.39 3.61 19.56
C GLU A 537 39.76 3.38 18.89
N ALA A 538 39.88 3.65 17.59
CA ALA A 538 41.14 3.52 16.86
C ALA A 538 42.24 4.45 17.42
N LEU A 539 41.85 5.64 17.91
CA LEU A 539 42.70 6.59 18.63
C LEU A 539 42.98 6.21 20.10
N LYS A 540 42.46 5.08 20.60
CA LYS A 540 42.56 4.63 22.00
C LYS A 540 41.92 5.59 23.02
N LEU A 541 40.96 6.40 22.57
CA LEU A 541 40.16 7.31 23.40
C LEU A 541 38.87 6.61 23.85
N HIS A 542 39.01 5.51 24.59
CA HIS A 542 37.92 4.59 24.97
C HIS A 542 36.70 5.29 25.58
N LYS A 543 36.91 6.25 26.49
CA LYS A 543 35.82 7.00 27.12
C LYS A 543 34.98 7.78 26.11
N LYS A 544 35.61 8.40 25.11
CA LYS A 544 34.89 9.13 24.04
C LYS A 544 34.17 8.16 23.11
N ALA A 545 34.81 7.03 22.77
CA ALA A 545 34.20 6.01 21.93
C ALA A 545 32.89 5.48 22.55
N ILE A 546 32.90 5.15 23.84
CA ILE A 546 31.71 4.74 24.59
C ILE A 546 30.63 5.82 24.54
N GLN A 547 30.96 7.08 24.84
CA GLN A 547 29.98 8.18 24.82
C GLN A 547 29.30 8.35 23.46
N TYR A 548 30.04 8.21 22.37
CA TYR A 548 29.49 8.38 21.02
C TYR A 548 28.61 7.20 20.60
N VAL A 549 29.00 5.95 20.87
CA VAL A 549 28.16 4.79 20.55
C VAL A 549 26.91 4.74 21.44
N GLU A 550 26.98 5.20 22.70
CA GLU A 550 25.81 5.36 23.58
C GLU A 550 24.77 6.29 22.94
N LYS A 551 25.21 7.44 22.41
CA LYS A 551 24.32 8.37 21.69
C LYS A 551 23.74 7.73 20.43
N ALA A 552 24.57 7.10 19.60
CA ALA A 552 24.12 6.44 18.38
C ALA A 552 23.07 5.36 18.68
N ALA A 553 23.33 4.50 19.67
CA ALA A 553 22.44 3.42 20.10
C ALA A 553 21.12 3.96 20.65
N ALA A 554 21.15 5.01 21.48
CA ALA A 554 19.95 5.62 22.03
C ALA A 554 19.02 6.19 20.94
N ILE A 555 19.60 6.85 19.92
CA ILE A 555 18.84 7.41 18.79
C ILE A 555 18.15 6.29 17.99
N VAL A 556 18.90 5.28 17.53
CA VAL A 556 18.31 4.20 16.72
C VAL A 556 17.34 3.33 17.51
N GLN A 557 17.56 3.16 18.81
CA GLN A 557 16.64 2.44 19.69
C GLN A 557 15.32 3.19 19.87
N ALA A 558 15.37 4.51 20.06
CA ALA A 558 14.17 5.32 20.17
C ALA A 558 13.37 5.36 18.87
N PHE A 559 14.04 5.37 17.72
CA PHE A 559 13.39 5.50 16.41
C PHE A 559 12.92 4.15 15.84
N TYR A 560 13.79 3.14 15.78
CA TYR A 560 13.51 1.85 15.15
C TYR A 560 13.10 0.74 16.15
N GLY A 561 13.28 0.97 17.44
CA GLY A 561 13.07 -0.04 18.48
C GLY A 561 14.25 -1.01 18.64
N ASN A 562 14.11 -1.91 19.62
CA ASN A 562 15.17 -2.83 20.05
C ASN A 562 15.52 -3.90 19.00
N ASP A 563 14.57 -4.26 18.14
CA ASP A 563 14.73 -5.40 17.24
C ASP A 563 15.39 -5.08 15.90
N HIS A 564 15.55 -3.79 15.60
CA HIS A 564 16.18 -3.33 14.38
C HIS A 564 17.66 -3.73 14.31
N ALA A 565 18.13 -4.05 13.10
CA ALA A 565 19.49 -4.55 12.88
C ALA A 565 20.55 -3.53 13.34
N GLU A 566 20.33 -2.24 13.09
CA GLU A 566 21.26 -1.17 13.52
C GLU A 566 21.29 -1.02 15.03
N THR A 567 20.13 -1.04 15.70
CA THR A 567 20.05 -1.00 17.17
C THR A 567 20.85 -2.14 17.79
N LYS A 568 20.67 -3.37 17.27
CA LYS A 568 21.43 -4.54 17.70
C LYS A 568 22.93 -4.38 17.46
N ALA A 569 23.32 -3.83 16.31
CA ALA A 569 24.73 -3.61 15.98
C ALA A 569 25.39 -2.60 16.93
N TYR A 570 24.75 -1.46 17.18
CA TYR A 570 25.32 -0.39 18.01
C TYR A 570 25.36 -0.78 19.49
N VAL A 571 24.32 -1.44 20.00
CA VAL A 571 24.30 -1.96 21.38
C VAL A 571 25.36 -3.06 21.58
N LYS A 572 25.53 -3.94 20.60
CA LYS A 572 26.61 -4.93 20.63
C LYS A 572 27.98 -4.26 20.67
N TYR A 573 28.20 -3.24 19.83
CA TYR A 573 29.46 -2.51 19.79
C TYR A 573 29.75 -1.77 21.12
N LEU A 574 28.74 -1.12 21.69
CA LEU A 574 28.83 -0.52 23.03
C LEU A 574 29.24 -1.55 24.10
N THR A 575 28.62 -2.72 24.08
CA THR A 575 28.92 -3.79 25.05
C THR A 575 30.36 -4.27 24.91
N GLN A 576 30.86 -4.41 23.68
CA GLN A 576 32.25 -4.79 23.39
C GLN A 576 33.24 -3.74 23.90
N LEU A 577 32.98 -2.46 23.65
CA LEU A 577 33.83 -1.37 24.17
C LEU A 577 33.86 -1.36 25.70
N GLN A 578 32.72 -1.52 26.37
CA GLN A 578 32.66 -1.54 27.84
C GLN A 578 33.39 -2.72 28.47
N GLN A 579 33.48 -3.86 27.78
CA GLN A 579 34.22 -5.04 28.25
C GLN A 579 35.73 -4.95 28.02
N THR A 580 36.17 -4.11 27.09
CA THR A 580 37.58 -4.00 26.67
C THR A 580 38.27 -2.72 27.18
N SER A 581 37.51 -1.84 27.84
CA SER A 581 37.97 -0.60 28.49
C SER A 581 38.27 -0.83 29.97
#